data_AF-A0AAN1SZ55-F1
#
_entry.id   AF-A0AAN1SZ55-F1
#
_cell.length_a   1.000
_cell.length_b   1.000
_cell.length_c   1.000
_cell.angle_alpha   90.00
_cell.angle_beta   90.00
_cell.angle_gamma   90.00
#
_symmetry.space_group_name_H-M   'P 1'
#
loop_
_entity.id
_entity.type
_entity.pdbx_description
1 polymer ?
#
loop_
_entity_poly.entity_id
_entity_poly.type
_entity_poly.pdbx_seq_one_letter_code
_entity_poly.pdbx_strand_id
1 'polypeptide(L)'
;MRILKSFFYVGVYDPLKFESWPYFFDEGIYLSTNKRMCSFRKAISFETPNEAREFYHAWLHKENHRLEVVELKEWVDIADPDYPENHPRSIIKSIKDGEKSSRLVIAALLWISGADPAEHYSDRTKSKYRKKLLEYGIDIFNPPSAEMVRLWTESKPEKYSDYQFMTTAKPRLIK
;
A
#
# COMPACT_ATOMS: atom_id res chain seq x y z
N MET A 1 2.90 2.17 5.14
CA MET A 1 2.45 1.98 3.73
C MET A 1 1.52 0.77 3.65
N ARG A 2 0.56 0.74 2.73
CA ARG A 2 -0.24 -0.48 2.44
C ARG A 2 0.16 -1.05 1.08
N ILE A 3 0.38 -2.35 1.03
CA ILE A 3 0.59 -3.08 -0.23
C ILE A 3 -0.48 -4.15 -0.39
N LEU A 4 -0.85 -4.44 -1.63
CA LEU A 4 -1.73 -5.57 -1.93
C LEU A 4 -0.87 -6.84 -1.95
N LYS A 5 -1.10 -7.75 -1.01
CA LYS A 5 -0.41 -9.05 -0.93
C LYS A 5 -1.41 -10.18 -1.21
N SER A 6 -0.97 -11.17 -1.98
CA SER A 6 -1.73 -12.40 -2.19
C SER A 6 -1.46 -13.39 -1.05
N PHE A 7 -2.53 -14.04 -0.59
CA PHE A 7 -2.50 -15.13 0.36
C PHE A 7 -3.18 -16.35 -0.26
N PHE A 8 -2.61 -17.52 -0.02
CA PHE A 8 -3.07 -18.78 -0.60
C PHE A 8 -3.64 -19.68 0.49
N TYR A 9 -4.83 -20.21 0.26
CA TYR A 9 -5.53 -21.08 1.19
C TYR A 9 -5.73 -22.47 0.57
N VAL A 10 -5.90 -23.46 1.44
CA VAL A 10 -6.08 -24.86 1.03
C VAL A 10 -7.56 -25.21 1.08
N GLY A 11 -8.25 -25.02 -0.05
CA GLY A 11 -9.62 -25.49 -0.26
C GLY A 11 -9.63 -27.00 -0.50
N VAL A 12 -10.60 -27.70 0.09
CA VAL A 12 -10.75 -29.15 -0.09
C VAL A 12 -12.20 -29.53 -0.37
N TYR A 13 -12.39 -30.51 -1.23
CA TYR A 13 -13.71 -31.07 -1.54
C TYR A 13 -13.64 -32.58 -1.76
N ASP A 14 -14.73 -33.26 -1.46
CA ASP A 14 -14.89 -34.71 -1.71
C ASP A 14 -15.35 -34.89 -3.17
N PRO A 15 -14.52 -35.44 -4.08
CA PRO A 15 -14.85 -35.56 -5.49
C PRO A 15 -15.97 -36.57 -5.76
N LEU A 16 -16.33 -37.42 -4.80
CA LEU A 16 -17.47 -38.34 -4.92
C LEU A 16 -18.80 -37.64 -4.69
N LYS A 17 -18.79 -36.49 -3.99
CA LYS A 17 -19.98 -35.73 -3.64
C LYS A 17 -20.11 -34.44 -4.45
N PHE A 18 -19.00 -33.83 -4.82
CA PHE A 18 -18.95 -32.52 -5.45
C PHE A 18 -17.95 -32.52 -6.60
N GLU A 19 -18.32 -31.91 -7.73
CA GLU A 19 -17.46 -31.85 -8.92
C GLU A 19 -16.28 -30.88 -8.74
N SER A 20 -16.50 -29.80 -7.99
CA SER A 20 -15.53 -28.75 -7.75
C SER A 20 -15.69 -28.08 -6.39
N TRP A 21 -14.68 -27.31 -6.01
CA TRP A 21 -14.75 -26.34 -4.93
C TRP A 21 -15.09 -24.96 -5.52
N PRO A 22 -15.88 -24.10 -4.84
CA PRO A 22 -16.62 -24.33 -3.59
C PRO A 22 -17.98 -24.99 -3.85
N TYR A 23 -18.53 -25.67 -2.84
CA TYR A 23 -19.78 -26.44 -2.98
C TYR A 23 -20.88 -26.11 -1.93
N PHE A 24 -20.69 -25.08 -1.11
CA PHE A 24 -21.71 -24.54 -0.18
C PHE A 24 -21.63 -23.02 -0.11
N PHE A 25 -22.70 -22.33 -0.54
CA PHE A 25 -22.93 -20.86 -0.45
C PHE A 25 -21.66 -20.01 -0.57
N ASP A 26 -20.84 -20.29 -1.57
CA ASP A 26 -19.56 -19.63 -1.87
C ASP A 26 -18.46 -19.70 -0.79
N GLU A 27 -18.70 -20.30 0.38
CA GLU A 27 -17.73 -20.31 1.47
C GLU A 27 -16.76 -21.50 1.41
N GLY A 28 -17.11 -22.61 0.75
CA GLY A 28 -16.25 -23.79 0.62
C GLY A 28 -15.72 -24.37 1.95
N ILE A 29 -14.94 -25.44 1.89
CA ILE A 29 -14.24 -26.01 3.05
C ILE A 29 -12.75 -25.85 2.88
N TYR A 30 -12.06 -25.48 3.96
CA TYR A 30 -10.62 -25.27 3.99
C TYR A 30 -9.92 -26.12 5.05
N LEU A 31 -8.61 -26.21 4.98
CA LEU A 31 -7.79 -26.72 6.08
C LEU A 31 -7.33 -25.60 7.02
N SER A 32 -7.35 -25.89 8.31
CA SER A 32 -6.75 -25.07 9.38
C SER A 32 -5.28 -25.44 9.59
N THR A 33 -4.57 -24.68 10.42
CA THR A 33 -3.17 -24.96 10.84
C THR A 33 -3.00 -26.37 11.40
N ASN A 34 -4.01 -26.89 12.11
CA ASN A 34 -4.00 -28.23 12.69
C ASN A 34 -4.50 -29.31 11.72
N LYS A 35 -4.57 -29.00 10.41
CA LYS A 35 -5.04 -29.92 9.34
C LYS A 35 -6.46 -30.46 9.55
N ARG A 36 -7.31 -29.71 10.24
CA ARG A 36 -8.75 -30.00 10.37
C ARG A 36 -9.53 -29.21 9.32
N MET A 37 -10.53 -29.83 8.74
CA MET A 37 -11.52 -29.16 7.89
C MET A 37 -12.24 -28.07 8.69
N CYS A 38 -12.37 -26.87 8.09
CA CYS A 38 -12.90 -25.69 8.76
C CYS A 38 -13.48 -24.68 7.74
N SER A 39 -14.15 -23.65 8.25
CA SER A 39 -14.57 -22.50 7.45
C SER A 39 -13.40 -21.52 7.22
N PHE A 40 -13.58 -20.63 6.23
CA PHE A 40 -12.55 -19.65 5.82
C PHE A 40 -11.91 -18.89 6.99
N ARG A 41 -12.69 -18.46 7.99
CA ARG A 41 -12.21 -17.68 9.15
C ARG A 41 -11.13 -18.38 10.00
N LYS A 42 -11.00 -19.71 9.89
CA LYS A 42 -10.01 -20.52 10.62
C LYS A 42 -9.00 -21.18 9.68
N ALA A 43 -9.07 -20.89 8.39
CA ALA A 43 -8.21 -21.46 7.39
C ALA A 43 -6.77 -20.97 7.60
N ILE A 44 -5.81 -21.85 7.36
CA ILE A 44 -4.41 -21.43 7.28
C ILE A 44 -4.15 -20.76 5.94
N SER A 45 -3.45 -19.63 5.96
CA SER A 45 -2.96 -18.94 4.77
C SER A 45 -1.46 -19.17 4.59
N PHE A 46 -1.02 -19.09 3.33
CA PHE A 46 0.36 -19.25 2.91
C PHE A 46 0.77 -18.08 2.02
N GLU A 47 2.07 -17.79 1.93
CA GLU A 47 2.57 -16.70 1.09
C GLU A 47 2.71 -17.12 -0.37
N THR A 48 2.86 -18.42 -0.63
CA THR A 48 2.98 -18.96 -1.98
C THR A 48 1.98 -20.10 -2.22
N PRO A 49 1.56 -20.32 -3.48
CA PRO A 49 0.68 -21.45 -3.81
C PRO A 49 1.37 -22.81 -3.62
N ASN A 50 2.71 -22.85 -3.66
CA ASN A 50 3.46 -24.10 -3.48
C ASN A 50 3.45 -24.56 -2.02
N GLU A 51 3.61 -23.65 -1.06
CA GLU A 51 3.47 -23.96 0.36
C GLU A 51 2.08 -24.54 0.68
N ALA A 52 1.02 -23.97 0.10
CA ALA A 52 -0.34 -24.48 0.25
C ALA A 52 -0.48 -25.92 -0.30
N ARG A 53 0.11 -26.21 -1.47
CA ARG A 53 0.12 -27.57 -2.05
C ARG A 53 0.90 -28.56 -1.21
N GLU A 54 2.08 -28.19 -0.74
CA GLU A 54 2.91 -29.03 0.14
C GLU A 54 2.17 -29.35 1.45
N PHE A 55 1.50 -28.35 2.04
CA PHE A 55 0.67 -28.54 3.22
C PHE A 55 -0.45 -29.56 2.99
N TYR A 56 -1.12 -29.49 1.82
CA TYR A 56 -2.12 -30.47 1.41
C TYR A 56 -1.53 -31.87 1.22
N HIS A 57 -0.40 -32.00 0.54
CA HIS A 57 0.24 -33.31 0.30
C HIS A 57 0.71 -33.98 1.59
N ALA A 58 0.97 -33.21 2.65
CA ALA A 58 1.26 -33.72 3.99
C ALA A 58 0.00 -34.01 4.85
N TRP A 59 -1.20 -33.89 4.29
CA TRP A 59 -2.46 -34.17 5.00
C TRP A 59 -2.86 -35.64 4.86
N LEU A 60 -3.31 -36.24 5.97
CA LEU A 60 -3.65 -37.67 6.04
C LEU A 60 -4.82 -38.06 5.13
N HIS A 61 -5.81 -37.18 4.97
CA HIS A 61 -7.06 -37.50 4.25
C HIS A 61 -7.04 -37.08 2.77
N LYS A 62 -5.87 -36.75 2.23
CA LYS A 62 -5.68 -36.28 0.85
C LYS A 62 -6.14 -37.26 -0.23
N GLU A 63 -6.23 -38.55 0.09
CA GLU A 63 -6.63 -39.60 -0.87
C GLU A 63 -8.13 -39.55 -1.18
N ASN A 64 -8.93 -39.10 -0.21
CA ASN A 64 -10.40 -39.01 -0.33
C ASN A 64 -10.89 -37.62 -0.73
N HIS A 65 -9.99 -36.66 -0.90
CA HIS A 65 -10.33 -35.28 -1.19
C HIS A 65 -9.50 -34.79 -2.40
N ARG A 66 -9.94 -33.68 -2.98
CA ARG A 66 -9.20 -32.92 -3.98
C ARG A 66 -8.86 -31.54 -3.43
N LEU A 67 -7.75 -31.01 -3.93
CA LEU A 67 -7.21 -29.71 -3.55
C LEU A 67 -7.71 -28.64 -4.52
N GLU A 68 -8.13 -27.51 -3.98
CA GLU A 68 -8.23 -26.23 -4.67
C GLU A 68 -7.32 -25.21 -3.95
N VAL A 69 -6.45 -24.53 -4.68
CA VAL A 69 -5.60 -23.46 -4.10
C VAL A 69 -6.31 -22.13 -4.31
N VAL A 70 -6.81 -21.54 -3.22
CA VAL A 70 -7.63 -20.34 -3.27
C VAL A 70 -6.75 -19.12 -3.01
N GLU A 71 -6.65 -18.21 -3.97
CA GLU A 71 -5.94 -16.93 -3.82
C GLU A 71 -6.89 -15.85 -3.30
N LEU A 72 -6.50 -15.16 -2.23
CA LEU A 72 -7.15 -13.94 -1.77
C LEU A 72 -6.13 -12.81 -1.69
N LYS A 73 -6.51 -11.64 -2.19
CA LYS A 73 -5.66 -10.43 -2.13
C LYS A 73 -6.11 -9.54 -1.00
N GLU A 74 -5.21 -9.24 -0.08
CA GLU A 74 -5.47 -8.41 1.08
C GLU A 74 -4.51 -7.22 1.12
N TRP A 75 -5.01 -6.06 1.57
CA TRP A 75 -4.17 -4.90 1.82
C TRP A 75 -3.52 -5.05 3.19
N VAL A 76 -2.20 -5.20 3.22
CA VAL A 76 -1.42 -5.33 4.46
C VAL A 76 -0.66 -4.06 4.76
N ASP A 77 -0.70 -3.64 6.02
CA ASP A 77 0.11 -2.55 6.53
C ASP A 77 1.56 -3.03 6.68
N ILE A 78 2.46 -2.39 5.95
CA ILE A 78 3.91 -2.58 6.07
C ILE A 78 4.57 -1.31 6.57
N ALA A 79 5.69 -1.49 7.27
CA ALA A 79 6.55 -0.37 7.67
C ALA A 79 6.92 0.45 6.42
N ASP A 80 6.92 1.77 6.56
CA ASP A 80 7.47 2.60 5.50
C ASP A 80 8.96 2.26 5.36
N PRO A 81 9.47 2.10 4.13
CA PRO A 81 10.89 1.91 3.90
C PRO A 81 11.70 2.99 4.61
N ASP A 82 12.89 2.63 5.11
CA ASP A 82 13.81 3.63 5.62
C ASP A 82 14.43 4.35 4.42
N TYR A 83 14.02 5.60 4.22
CA TYR A 83 14.49 6.40 3.10
C TYR A 83 15.69 7.26 3.54
N PRO A 84 16.68 7.49 2.66
CA PRO A 84 17.77 8.44 2.94
C PRO A 84 17.25 9.80 3.43
N GLU A 85 18.01 10.52 4.26
CA GLU A 85 17.56 11.79 4.87
C GLU A 85 17.14 12.84 3.83
N ASN A 86 17.81 12.87 2.68
CA ASN A 86 17.51 13.78 1.57
C ASN A 86 16.34 13.32 0.69
N HIS A 87 15.75 12.15 0.95
CA HIS A 87 14.62 11.64 0.20
C HIS A 87 13.34 12.42 0.58
N PRO A 88 12.45 12.75 -0.37
CA PRO A 88 11.25 13.54 -0.10
C PRO A 88 10.36 12.95 1.01
N ARG A 89 10.30 11.62 1.14
CA ARG A 89 9.57 10.95 2.23
C ARG A 89 10.16 11.23 3.61
N SER A 90 11.49 11.19 3.75
CA SER A 90 12.18 11.48 5.01
C SER A 90 12.06 12.95 5.37
N ILE A 91 12.14 13.85 4.38
CA ILE A 91 11.92 15.28 4.58
C ILE A 91 10.49 15.54 5.09
N ILE A 92 9.46 14.98 4.44
CA ILE A 92 8.07 15.13 4.88
C ILE A 92 7.85 14.54 6.28
N LYS A 93 8.46 13.38 6.58
CA LYS A 93 8.41 12.78 7.91
C LYS A 93 9.00 13.72 8.95
N SER A 94 10.18 14.28 8.67
CA SER A 94 10.86 15.23 9.56
C SER A 94 10.02 16.49 9.83
N ILE A 95 9.35 17.03 8.80
CA ILE A 95 8.43 18.17 8.97
C ILE A 95 7.23 17.77 9.84
N LYS A 96 6.63 16.60 9.61
CA LYS A 96 5.50 16.12 10.43
C LYS A 96 5.88 15.94 11.90
N ASP A 97 7.07 15.44 12.16
CA ASP A 97 7.56 15.17 13.51
C ASP A 97 7.97 16.47 14.22
N GLY A 98 8.55 17.42 13.49
CA GLY A 98 9.00 18.71 14.03
C GLY A 98 7.94 19.79 14.13
N GLU A 99 6.88 19.74 13.31
CA GLU A 99 5.94 20.86 13.13
C GLU A 99 4.50 20.47 13.45
N LYS A 100 3.86 21.24 14.34
CA LYS A 100 2.44 21.06 14.69
C LYS A 100 1.48 21.50 13.57
N SER A 101 1.98 22.25 12.58
CA SER A 101 1.15 22.87 11.54
C SER A 101 0.92 21.93 10.37
N SER A 102 -0.26 21.31 10.30
CA SER A 102 -0.68 20.49 9.15
C SER A 102 -0.61 21.25 7.82
N ARG A 103 -0.86 22.57 7.82
CA ARG A 103 -0.76 23.40 6.60
C ARG A 103 0.66 23.55 6.08
N LEU A 104 1.66 23.50 6.96
CA LEU A 104 3.07 23.56 6.54
C LEU A 104 3.47 22.26 5.84
N VAL A 105 3.01 21.12 6.36
CA VAL A 105 3.17 19.80 5.72
C VAL A 105 2.49 19.79 4.35
N ILE A 106 1.28 20.33 4.24
CA ILE A 106 0.55 20.43 2.96
C ILE A 106 1.31 21.29 1.95
N ALA A 107 1.87 22.44 2.36
CA ALA A 107 2.67 23.28 1.48
C ALA A 107 3.91 22.56 0.95
N ALA A 108 4.59 21.78 1.80
CA ALA A 108 5.72 20.95 1.37
C ALA A 108 5.28 19.84 0.40
N LEU A 109 4.16 19.17 0.66
CA LEU A 109 3.62 18.13 -0.22
C LEU A 109 3.26 18.68 -1.61
N LEU A 110 2.61 19.84 -1.66
CA LEU A 110 2.29 20.51 -2.92
C LEU A 110 3.56 20.80 -3.72
N TRP A 111 4.54 21.42 -3.06
CA TRP A 111 5.83 21.74 -3.67
C TRP A 111 6.57 20.49 -4.19
N ILE A 112 6.72 19.43 -3.39
CA ILE A 112 7.41 18.19 -3.79
C ILE A 112 6.69 17.52 -4.97
N SER A 113 5.36 17.65 -5.04
CA SER A 113 4.57 17.11 -6.15
C SER A 113 4.70 17.89 -7.46
N GLY A 114 5.41 19.03 -7.46
CA GLY A 114 5.53 19.94 -8.60
C GLY A 114 4.31 20.86 -8.81
N ALA A 115 3.36 20.88 -7.87
CA ALA A 115 2.26 21.82 -7.87
C ALA A 115 2.73 23.19 -7.35
N ASP A 116 2.20 24.28 -7.91
CA ASP A 116 2.56 25.63 -7.50
C ASP A 116 1.83 26.00 -6.18
N PRO A 117 2.55 26.22 -5.06
CA PRO A 117 1.92 26.65 -3.82
C PRO A 117 1.24 28.03 -3.92
N ALA A 118 1.56 28.84 -4.94
CA ALA A 118 0.94 30.13 -5.18
C ALA A 118 -0.56 30.03 -5.47
N GLU A 119 -1.06 28.89 -5.96
CA GLU A 119 -2.48 28.67 -6.18
C GLU A 119 -3.27 28.48 -4.85
N HIS A 120 -2.57 28.22 -3.74
CA HIS A 120 -3.20 27.79 -2.49
C HIS A 120 -3.02 28.76 -1.32
N TYR A 121 -2.08 29.71 -1.39
CA TYR A 121 -1.71 30.55 -0.25
C TYR A 121 -1.43 32.01 -0.64
N SER A 122 -1.78 32.93 0.26
CA SER A 122 -1.39 34.34 0.14
C SER A 122 0.11 34.54 0.29
N ASP A 123 0.66 35.63 -0.25
CA ASP A 123 2.11 35.95 -0.19
C ASP A 123 2.66 36.02 1.24
N ARG A 124 1.86 36.56 2.17
CA ARG A 124 2.20 36.58 3.59
C ARG A 124 2.34 35.16 4.16
N THR A 125 1.42 34.27 3.77
CA THR A 125 1.43 32.87 4.22
C THR A 125 2.60 32.10 3.61
N LYS A 126 2.85 32.29 2.31
CA LYS A 126 4.01 31.71 1.62
C LYS A 126 5.32 32.14 2.27
N SER A 127 5.50 33.42 2.57
CA SER A 127 6.71 33.92 3.24
C SER A 127 6.91 33.28 4.63
N LYS A 128 5.82 33.11 5.39
CA LYS A 128 5.84 32.41 6.69
C LYS A 128 6.24 30.94 6.54
N TYR A 129 5.65 30.23 5.58
CA TYR A 129 5.95 28.81 5.35
C TYR A 129 7.35 28.62 4.80
N ARG A 130 7.80 29.44 3.85
CA ARG A 130 9.17 29.41 3.33
C ARG A 130 10.20 29.50 4.45
N LYS A 131 10.04 30.46 5.38
CA LYS A 131 10.97 30.61 6.51
C LYS A 131 11.16 29.31 7.29
N LYS A 132 10.08 28.54 7.46
CA LYS A 132 10.09 27.25 8.15
C LYS A 132 10.60 26.11 7.29
N LEU A 133 10.14 26.03 6.04
CA LEU A 133 10.52 24.96 5.11
C LEU A 133 11.99 25.01 4.69
N LEU A 134 12.62 26.19 4.74
CA LEU A 134 14.07 26.34 4.56
C LEU A 134 14.88 25.58 5.63
N GLU A 135 14.36 25.42 6.85
CA GLU A 135 14.99 24.59 7.90
C GLU A 135 15.09 23.12 7.47
N TYR A 136 14.26 22.69 6.50
CA TYR A 136 14.22 21.35 5.93
C TYR A 136 14.77 21.30 4.49
N GLY A 137 15.44 22.36 4.02
CA GLY A 137 16.01 22.45 2.67
C GLY A 137 14.99 22.66 1.54
N ILE A 138 13.74 23.04 1.86
CA ILE A 138 12.70 23.32 0.88
C ILE A 138 12.56 24.82 0.68
N ASP A 139 12.82 25.29 -0.55
CA ASP A 139 12.48 26.64 -0.96
C ASP A 139 11.27 26.63 -1.89
N ILE A 140 10.09 26.93 -1.33
CA ILE A 140 8.83 26.95 -2.07
C ILE A 140 8.72 28.05 -3.15
N PHE A 141 9.71 28.95 -3.26
CA PHE A 141 9.78 29.94 -4.33
C PHE A 141 10.57 29.46 -5.55
N ASN A 142 11.31 28.37 -5.42
CA ASN A 142 12.00 27.72 -6.52
C ASN A 142 11.34 26.37 -6.80
N PRO A 143 11.23 25.91 -8.04
CA PRO A 143 10.68 24.58 -8.31
C PRO A 143 11.57 23.48 -7.67
N PRO A 144 10.99 22.34 -7.28
CA PRO A 144 11.78 21.18 -6.85
C PRO A 144 12.69 20.70 -7.97
N SER A 145 13.81 20.08 -7.61
CA SER A 145 14.67 19.41 -8.60
C SER A 145 13.92 18.26 -9.28
N ALA A 146 14.27 17.97 -10.53
CA ALA A 146 13.68 16.84 -11.25
C ALA A 146 13.86 15.50 -10.51
N GLU A 147 14.99 15.33 -9.82
CA GLU A 147 15.26 14.17 -8.99
C GLU A 147 14.31 14.07 -7.79
N MET A 148 14.04 15.19 -7.09
CA MET A 148 13.08 15.23 -5.98
C MET A 148 11.68 14.78 -6.43
N VAL A 149 11.22 15.28 -7.58
CA VAL A 149 9.91 14.92 -8.15
C VAL A 149 9.87 13.44 -8.57
N ARG A 150 10.95 12.94 -9.19
CA ARG A 150 11.08 11.53 -9.57
C ARG A 150 10.97 10.61 -8.36
N LEU A 151 11.80 10.85 -7.33
CA LEU A 151 11.81 10.07 -6.09
C LEU A 151 10.45 10.10 -5.37
N TRP A 152 9.78 11.25 -5.36
CA TRP A 152 8.43 11.36 -4.82
C TRP A 152 7.43 10.50 -5.58
N THR A 153 7.52 10.48 -6.90
CA THR A 153 6.59 9.75 -7.77
C THR A 153 6.80 8.24 -7.68
N GLU A 154 8.04 7.78 -7.72
CA GLU A 154 8.41 6.36 -7.60
C GLU A 154 8.08 5.80 -6.21
N SER A 155 8.13 6.63 -5.17
CA SER A 155 7.78 6.23 -3.80
C SER A 155 6.29 6.36 -3.47
N LYS A 156 5.39 6.60 -4.44
CA LYS A 156 3.94 6.60 -4.17
C LYS A 156 3.45 5.16 -3.99
N PRO A 157 2.93 4.78 -2.80
CA PRO A 157 2.14 3.57 -2.69
C PRO A 157 0.92 3.68 -3.59
N GLU A 158 0.51 2.57 -4.19
CA GLU A 158 -0.65 2.44 -5.08
C GLU A 158 -1.97 2.98 -4.48
N LYS A 159 -2.02 3.26 -3.17
CA LYS A 159 -3.20 3.75 -2.44
C LYS A 159 -3.18 5.21 -1.97
N TYR A 160 -2.26 6.06 -2.44
CA TYR A 160 -2.40 7.51 -2.23
C TYR A 160 -3.38 8.17 -3.24
N SER A 161 -4.30 7.41 -3.84
CA SER A 161 -5.44 7.95 -4.59
C SER A 161 -6.44 8.70 -3.69
N ASP A 162 -6.42 8.52 -2.37
CA ASP A 162 -7.35 9.22 -1.47
C ASP A 162 -7.01 10.71 -1.27
N TYR A 163 -5.82 11.16 -1.71
CA TYR A 163 -5.50 12.58 -1.89
C TYR A 163 -5.89 13.12 -3.29
N GLN A 164 -6.77 12.43 -4.02
CA GLN A 164 -7.36 12.94 -5.27
C GLN A 164 -8.11 14.26 -5.12
N PHE A 165 -8.33 14.77 -3.91
CA PHE A 165 -8.88 16.11 -3.69
C PHE A 165 -7.90 17.26 -3.96
N MET A 166 -6.63 17.01 -4.33
CA MET A 166 -5.66 18.09 -4.54
C MET A 166 -4.86 18.04 -5.85
N THR A 167 -4.99 17.02 -6.71
CA THR A 167 -4.21 16.92 -7.95
C THR A 167 -5.08 16.90 -9.22
N THR A 168 -6.04 17.81 -9.31
CA THR A 168 -6.66 18.16 -10.61
C THR A 168 -5.87 19.22 -11.38
N ALA A 169 -4.69 19.63 -10.90
CA ALA A 169 -3.77 20.46 -11.67
C ALA A 169 -3.15 19.61 -12.81
N LYS A 170 -3.65 19.82 -14.02
CA LYS A 170 -3.06 19.29 -15.26
C LYS A 170 -1.58 19.66 -15.31
N PRO A 171 -0.66 18.73 -15.59
CA PRO A 171 0.73 19.09 -15.84
C PRO A 171 0.78 20.04 -17.03
N ARG A 172 1.29 21.26 -16.83
CA ARG A 172 1.66 22.14 -17.94
C ARG A 172 2.83 21.48 -18.67
N LEU A 173 2.57 21.02 -19.88
CA LEU A 173 3.61 20.63 -20.83
C LEU A 173 4.52 21.83 -21.06
N ILE A 174 5.80 21.68 -20.72
CA ILE A 174 6.84 22.65 -21.02
C ILE A 174 7.02 22.63 -22.55
N LYS A 175 6.82 23.79 -23.18
CA LYS A 175 7.27 24.09 -24.54
C LYS A 175 8.38 25.13 -24.44
#